data_AF-A0A0Q5T6L2-F1
#
_entry.id   AF-A0A0Q5T6L2-F1
#
_cell.length_a   1.000
_cell.length_b   1.000
_cell.length_c   1.000
_cell.angle_alpha   90.00
_cell.angle_beta   90.00
_cell.angle_gamma   90.00
#
_symmetry.space_group_name_H-M   'P 1'
#
loop_
_entity.id
_entity.type
_entity.pdbx_description
1 polymer ?
#
loop_
_entity_poly.entity_id
_entity_poly.type
_entity_poly.pdbx_seq_one_letter_code
_entity_poly.pdbx_strand_id
1 'polypeptide(L)'
;MRAAACYLLVLFLTSISSGALASTFYVKENGTGSGTNSWANASGDLQAVINAAVAGDEVWVAAGTYKPGGNGNTDRAISFAMKNGVNLYGGFTVNETLILKWKIVMSSSKN
;
A
#
# COMPACT_ATOMS: atom_id res chain seq x y z
N MET A 1 -31.32 -45.18 -18.00
CA MET A 1 -31.53 -43.95 -17.20
C MET A 1 -30.72 -43.98 -15.90
N ARG A 2 -29.38 -44.07 -15.96
CA ARG A 2 -28.53 -44.17 -14.75
C ARG A 2 -27.27 -43.27 -14.75
N ALA A 3 -26.98 -42.55 -15.84
CA ALA A 3 -25.78 -41.72 -15.93
C ALA A 3 -26.02 -40.22 -15.61
N ALA A 4 -27.27 -39.76 -15.58
CA ALA A 4 -27.60 -38.34 -15.40
C ALA A 4 -27.55 -37.86 -13.93
N ALA A 5 -27.63 -38.78 -12.96
CA ALA A 5 -27.65 -38.45 -11.53
C ALA A 5 -26.26 -38.19 -10.94
N CYS A 6 -25.18 -38.71 -11.56
CA CYS A 6 -23.82 -38.49 -11.07
C CYS A 6 -23.21 -37.16 -11.55
N TYR A 7 -23.68 -36.59 -12.67
CA TYR A 7 -23.19 -35.31 -13.16
C TYR A 7 -23.74 -34.11 -12.36
N LEU A 8 -24.89 -34.30 -11.70
CA LEU A 8 -25.55 -33.26 -10.90
C LEU A 8 -24.89 -33.07 -9.51
N LEU A 9 -24.08 -34.05 -9.05
CA LEU A 9 -23.40 -34.02 -7.75
C LEU A 9 -21.96 -33.47 -7.83
N VAL A 10 -21.32 -33.54 -9.00
CA VAL A 10 -19.93 -33.09 -9.20
C VAL A 10 -19.84 -31.59 -9.50
N LEU A 11 -20.95 -30.96 -9.91
CA LEU A 11 -21.01 -29.52 -10.22
C LEU A 11 -21.19 -28.59 -8.99
N PHE A 12 -21.28 -29.14 -7.78
CA PHE A 12 -21.36 -28.36 -6.55
C PHE A 12 -20.01 -28.22 -5.81
N LEU A 13 -18.95 -28.90 -6.27
CA LEU A 13 -17.69 -29.02 -5.52
C LEU A 13 -16.48 -28.28 -6.13
N THR A 14 -16.67 -27.49 -7.16
CA THR A 14 -15.55 -26.75 -7.79
C THR A 14 -15.70 -25.24 -7.69
N SER A 15 -16.29 -24.74 -6.60
CA SER A 15 -15.99 -23.37 -6.17
C SER A 15 -14.58 -23.37 -5.61
N ILE A 16 -13.60 -23.30 -6.51
CA ILE A 16 -12.24 -22.92 -6.13
C ILE A 16 -12.38 -21.51 -5.57
N SER A 17 -12.41 -21.41 -4.24
CA SER A 17 -12.32 -20.13 -3.56
C SER A 17 -10.92 -19.60 -3.85
N SER A 18 -10.80 -18.69 -4.81
CA SER A 18 -9.60 -17.88 -4.97
C SER A 18 -9.43 -17.05 -3.71
N GLY A 19 -8.71 -17.57 -2.73
CA GLY A 19 -8.19 -16.74 -1.65
C GLY A 19 -7.29 -15.70 -2.30
N ALA A 20 -7.70 -14.43 -2.28
CA ALA A 20 -6.78 -13.36 -2.61
C ALA A 20 -5.59 -13.50 -1.68
N LEU A 21 -4.39 -13.69 -2.25
CA LEU A 21 -3.17 -13.64 -1.46
C LEU A 21 -3.11 -12.26 -0.81
N ALA A 22 -2.80 -12.22 0.48
CA ALA A 22 -2.61 -10.97 1.22
C ALA A 22 -1.71 -10.02 0.42
N SER A 23 -2.22 -8.83 0.12
CA SER A 23 -1.50 -7.81 -0.65
C SER A 23 -0.78 -6.86 0.30
N THR A 24 0.44 -6.48 -0.07
CA THR A 24 1.19 -5.44 0.63
C THR A 24 1.00 -4.10 -0.08
N PHE A 25 0.48 -3.13 0.67
CA PHE A 25 0.39 -1.74 0.27
C PHE A 25 1.49 -0.91 0.92
N TYR A 26 1.91 0.16 0.23
CA TYR A 26 3.01 1.02 0.60
C TYR A 26 2.53 2.46 0.68
N VAL A 27 2.85 3.13 1.78
CA VAL A 27 2.49 4.52 2.03
C VAL A 27 3.73 5.30 2.42
N LYS A 28 3.99 6.42 1.72
CA LYS A 28 5.12 7.32 2.03
C LYS A 28 4.69 8.77 1.89
N GLU A 29 5.37 9.67 2.60
CA GLU A 29 5.16 11.11 2.39
C GLU A 29 5.41 11.49 0.92
N ASN A 30 4.54 12.35 0.39
CA ASN A 30 4.57 12.79 -1.01
C ASN A 30 4.49 11.64 -2.04
N GLY A 31 4.01 10.46 -1.66
CA GLY A 31 3.70 9.39 -2.61
C GLY A 31 2.58 9.82 -3.57
N THR A 32 2.71 9.45 -4.84
CA THR A 32 1.75 9.79 -5.89
C THR A 32 1.15 8.55 -6.57
N GLY A 33 1.59 7.36 -6.16
CA GLY A 33 1.13 6.09 -6.71
C GLY A 33 -0.13 5.56 -6.03
N SER A 34 -0.58 4.39 -6.48
CA SER A 34 -1.74 3.68 -5.90
C SER A 34 -1.44 2.99 -4.57
N GLY A 35 -0.16 2.92 -4.17
CA GLY A 35 0.29 2.20 -2.99
C GLY A 35 0.55 0.72 -3.25
N THR A 36 0.47 0.21 -4.48
CA THR A 36 0.59 -1.22 -4.74
C THR A 36 2.01 -1.64 -5.13
N ASN A 37 2.40 -2.86 -4.74
CA ASN A 37 3.56 -3.61 -5.22
C ASN A 37 4.97 -3.09 -4.88
N SER A 38 5.17 -1.80 -4.54
CA SER A 38 6.49 -1.29 -4.13
C SER A 38 6.46 0.10 -3.48
N TRP A 39 7.55 0.46 -2.79
CA TRP A 39 7.79 1.83 -2.32
C TRP A 39 7.83 2.88 -3.45
N ALA A 40 8.26 2.50 -4.65
CA ALA A 40 8.31 3.41 -5.81
C ALA A 40 6.90 3.83 -6.27
N ASN A 41 5.91 2.97 -6.07
CA ASN A 41 4.50 3.25 -6.36
C ASN A 41 3.69 3.53 -5.08
N ALA A 42 4.35 3.92 -3.98
CA ALA A 42 3.69 4.20 -2.72
C ALA A 42 2.71 5.38 -2.83
N SER A 43 1.61 5.29 -2.08
CA SER A 43 0.61 6.35 -1.97
C SER A 43 1.01 7.38 -0.91
N GLY A 44 0.59 8.63 -1.11
CA GLY A 44 0.67 9.71 -0.12
C GLY A 44 -0.55 9.81 0.79
N ASP A 45 -1.60 9.02 0.52
CA ASP A 45 -2.85 9.03 1.29
C ASP A 45 -3.02 7.69 2.03
N LEU A 46 -2.76 7.74 3.34
CA LEU A 46 -2.86 6.59 4.21
C LEU A 46 -4.31 6.10 4.36
N GLN A 47 -5.29 7.01 4.46
CA GLN A 47 -6.69 6.60 4.65
C GLN A 47 -7.24 5.96 3.39
N ALA A 48 -6.89 6.47 2.21
CA ALA A 48 -7.29 5.87 0.94
C ALA A 48 -6.74 4.44 0.80
N VAL A 49 -5.49 4.20 1.20
CA VAL A 49 -4.89 2.86 1.20
C VAL A 49 -5.58 1.93 2.19
N ILE A 50 -5.85 2.38 3.41
CA ILE A 50 -6.62 1.58 4.38
C ILE A 50 -8.01 1.23 3.82
N ASN A 51 -8.68 2.19 3.16
CA ASN A 51 -10.00 1.96 2.57
C ASN A 51 -9.97 0.91 1.46
N ALA A 52 -8.91 0.89 0.64
CA ALA A 52 -8.70 -0.05 -0.45
C ALA A 52 -8.31 -1.46 0.03
N ALA A 53 -7.56 -1.57 1.13
CA ALA A 53 -7.11 -2.83 1.70
C ALA A 53 -8.29 -3.67 2.24
N VAL A 54 -8.22 -4.99 2.11
CA VAL A 54 -9.20 -5.94 2.65
C VAL A 54 -8.59 -6.78 3.77
N ALA A 55 -9.43 -7.54 4.48
CA ALA A 55 -8.94 -8.39 5.57
C ALA A 55 -7.87 -9.37 5.08
N GLY A 56 -6.73 -9.40 5.79
CA GLY A 56 -5.52 -10.14 5.41
C GLY A 56 -4.43 -9.26 4.82
N ASP A 57 -4.77 -8.10 4.25
CA ASP A 57 -3.78 -7.20 3.64
C ASP A 57 -2.92 -6.49 4.68
N GLU A 58 -1.75 -6.03 4.21
CA GLU A 58 -0.79 -5.30 5.01
C GLU A 58 -0.57 -3.90 4.42
N VAL A 59 -0.54 -2.89 5.29
CA VAL A 59 -0.22 -1.51 4.94
C VAL A 59 1.11 -1.15 5.59
N TRP A 60 2.15 -1.01 4.78
CA TRP A 60 3.49 -0.65 5.22
C TRP A 60 3.71 0.84 5.02
N VAL A 61 4.00 1.54 6.12
CA VAL A 61 4.07 3.00 6.19
C VAL A 61 5.53 3.42 6.45
N ALA A 62 6.08 4.22 5.54
CA ALA A 62 7.41 4.80 5.69
C ALA A 62 7.47 5.69 6.94
N ALA A 63 8.63 5.81 7.57
CA ALA A 63 8.84 6.80 8.62
C ALA A 63 8.49 8.21 8.10
N GLY A 64 7.68 8.94 8.84
CA GLY A 64 7.15 10.24 8.42
C GLY A 64 5.97 10.69 9.30
N THR A 65 5.38 11.84 8.97
CA THR A 65 4.21 12.38 9.68
C THR A 65 2.97 12.30 8.81
N TYR A 66 2.01 11.46 9.21
CA TYR A 66 0.74 11.29 8.49
C TYR A 66 -0.39 11.91 9.29
N LYS A 67 -1.13 12.84 8.68
CA LYS A 67 -2.28 13.50 9.29
C LYS A 67 -3.58 12.98 8.69
N PRO A 68 -4.58 12.61 9.51
CA PRO A 68 -5.93 12.34 9.00
C PRO A 68 -6.45 13.56 8.23
N GLY A 69 -7.15 13.32 7.11
CA GLY A 69 -7.64 14.37 6.21
C GLY A 69 -6.58 15.06 5.35
N GLY A 70 -5.33 14.57 5.35
CA GLY A 70 -4.27 15.03 4.47
C GLY A 70 -3.37 16.12 5.03
N ASN A 71 -2.32 16.46 4.27
CA ASN A 71 -1.32 17.46 4.66
C ASN A 71 -1.93 18.87 4.63
N GLY A 72 -2.12 19.45 5.81
CA GLY A 72 -2.71 20.78 5.98
C GLY A 72 -4.02 20.76 6.75
N ASN A 73 -4.60 19.58 6.96
CA ASN A 73 -5.72 19.48 7.88
C ASN A 73 -5.29 19.87 9.31
N THR A 74 -6.11 20.70 9.95
CA THR A 74 -5.93 21.18 11.34
C THR A 74 -7.05 20.73 12.25
N ASP A 75 -8.08 20.09 11.71
CA ASP A 75 -9.17 19.53 12.49
C ASP A 75 -8.65 18.37 13.35
N ARG A 76 -8.81 18.51 14.67
CA ARG A 76 -8.37 17.53 15.67
C ARG A 76 -9.47 16.53 16.02
N ALA A 77 -10.69 16.71 15.51
CA ALA A 77 -11.79 15.77 15.69
C ALA A 77 -11.70 14.56 14.75
N ILE A 78 -10.89 14.63 13.68
CA ILE A 78 -10.75 13.55 12.73
C ILE A 78 -9.57 12.63 13.04
N SER A 79 -9.74 11.34 12.74
CA SER A 79 -8.79 10.27 13.02
C SER A 79 -8.74 9.28 11.86
N PHE A 80 -7.67 8.48 11.78
CA PHE A 80 -7.64 7.36 10.83
C PHE A 80 -8.64 6.29 11.25
N ALA A 81 -9.46 5.83 10.31
CA ALA A 81 -10.41 4.74 10.51
C ALA A 81 -9.81 3.42 10.03
N MET A 82 -9.60 2.48 10.96
CA MET A 82 -9.06 1.15 10.67
C MET A 82 -10.15 0.19 10.19
N LYS A 83 -9.79 -0.71 9.26
CA LYS A 83 -10.64 -1.82 8.83
C LYS A 83 -10.28 -3.10 9.58
N ASN A 84 -11.30 -3.89 9.92
CA ASN A 84 -11.10 -5.16 10.58
C ASN A 84 -10.27 -6.10 9.69
N GLY A 85 -9.25 -6.73 10.27
CA GLY A 85 -8.36 -7.65 9.57
C GLY A 85 -7.31 -6.99 8.66
N VAL A 86 -7.24 -5.67 8.56
CA VAL A 86 -6.14 -4.97 7.87
C VAL A 86 -5.02 -4.71 8.86
N ASN A 87 -3.81 -5.14 8.51
CA ASN A 87 -2.62 -4.93 9.34
C ASN A 87 -1.92 -3.64 8.91
N LEU A 88 -1.47 -2.84 9.89
CA LEU A 88 -0.74 -1.60 9.62
C LEU A 88 0.59 -1.60 10.37
N TYR A 89 1.67 -1.45 9.62
CA TYR A 89 3.05 -1.46 10.11
C TYR A 89 3.73 -0.17 9.70
N GLY A 90 4.45 0.48 10.61
CA GLY A 90 5.02 1.80 10.38
C GLY A 90 6.49 1.92 10.77
N GLY A 91 7.14 2.97 10.27
CA GLY A 91 8.52 3.31 10.62
C GLY A 91 9.58 2.77 9.66
N PHE A 92 9.17 2.27 8.49
CA PHE A 92 10.11 1.77 7.50
C PHE A 92 11.00 2.89 6.95
N THR A 93 12.32 2.67 6.93
CA THR A 93 13.24 3.58 6.26
C THR A 93 13.14 3.36 4.75
N VAL A 94 12.72 4.40 4.02
CA VAL A 94 12.67 4.37 2.55
C VAL A 94 13.88 5.13 2.01
N ASN A 95 14.77 4.40 1.35
CA ASN A 95 15.99 4.96 0.80
C ASN A 95 15.68 5.55 -0.57
N GLU A 96 15.18 6.79 -0.60
CA GLU A 96 15.11 7.54 -1.85
C GLU A 96 16.51 8.08 -2.15
N THR A 97 17.36 7.23 -2.74
CA THR A 97 18.61 7.73 -3.31
C THR A 97 18.23 8.71 -4.42
N LEU A 98 18.36 10.01 -4.11
CA LEU A 98 18.24 11.11 -5.05
C LEU A 98 19.32 10.96 -6.14
N ILE A 99 19.03 10.19 -7.17
CA ILE A 99 19.59 10.35 -8.51
C ILE A 99 18.85 11.59 -9.03
N LEU A 100 19.30 12.81 -8.78
CA LEU A 100 20.42 13.43 -9.48
C LEU A 100 21.14 14.45 -8.58
N LYS A 101 22.25 14.04 -7.95
CA LYS A 101 23.21 14.98 -7.36
C LYS A 101 24.26 15.36 -8.40
N TRP A 102 23.87 16.14 -9.43
CA TRP A 102 24.84 16.77 -10.36
C TRP A 102 25.59 17.94 -9.70
N LYS A 103 26.24 17.69 -8.56
CA LYS A 103 27.17 18.66 -7.98
C LYS A 103 28.44 18.66 -8.83
N ILE A 104 28.46 19.43 -9.92
CA ILE A 104 29.72 19.87 -10.50
C ILE A 104 30.31 20.87 -9.49
N VAL A 105 31.20 20.42 -8.62
CA VAL A 105 32.10 21.32 -7.89
C VAL A 105 33.20 21.70 -8.88
N MET A 106 33.04 22.80 -9.61
CA MET A 106 34.21 23.38 -10.28
C MET A 106 35.07 24.03 -9.20
N SER A 107 36.09 23.32 -8.72
CA SER A 107 37.24 23.99 -8.09
C SER A 107 38.18 24.38 -9.23
N SER A 108 38.15 25.66 -9.62
CA SER A 108 39.20 26.20 -10.48
C SER A 108 40.40 26.52 -9.58
N SER A 109 41.48 25.77 -9.78
CA SER A 109 42.80 26.04 -9.20
C SER A 109 43.26 27.40 -9.69
N LYS A 110 43.62 28.32 -8.78
CA LYS A 110 44.30 29.55 -9.16
C LYS A 110 45.70 29.19 -9.67
N ASN A 111 45.96 29.48 -10.95
CA ASN A 111 47.30 29.79 -11.45
C ASN A 111 47.27 31.21 -11.99
#